data_AF-A0A2N6K8V9-F1
#
_entry.id   AF-A0A2N6K8V9-F1
#
_cell.length_a   1.000
_cell.length_b   1.000
_cell.length_c   1.000
_cell.angle_alpha   90.00
_cell.angle_beta   90.00
_cell.angle_gamma   90.00
#
_symmetry.space_group_name_H-M   'P 1'
#
loop_
_entity.id
_entity.type
_entity.pdbx_description
1 polymer ?
#
loop_
_entity_poly.entity_id
_entity_poly.type
_entity_poly.pdbx_seq_one_letter_code
_entity_poly.pdbx_strand_id
1 'polypeptide(L)' 'MPQPIFCQTPTKGLLNLAYARQIRFRNLHINMAWQLTCFITWSNGEKETFINKDAQAINQTIEKITQTKD' A
#
# COMPACT_ATOMS: atom_id res chain seq x y z
N MET A 1 18.44 10.04 2.13
CA MET A 1 17.81 8.76 1.71
C MET A 1 16.60 8.55 2.62
N PRO A 2 15.41 8.23 2.09
CA PRO A 2 14.25 7.96 2.94
C PRO A 2 14.51 6.70 3.77
N GLN A 3 14.01 6.67 5.01
CA GLN A 3 14.11 5.48 5.86
C GLN A 3 13.29 4.36 5.22
N PRO A 4 13.83 3.14 5.10
CA PRO A 4 13.13 2.04 4.47
C PRO A 4 11.86 1.69 5.27
N ILE A 5 10.73 1.59 4.57
CA ILE A 5 9.45 1.15 5.12
C ILE A 5 9.08 -0.12 4.40
N PHE A 6 9.42 -1.25 4.99
CA PHE A 6 9.17 -2.55 4.37
C PHE A 6 7.75 -3.04 4.68
N CYS A 7 7.03 -3.45 3.64
CA CYS A 7 5.71 -4.05 3.72
C CYS A 7 5.75 -5.42 3.05
N GLN A 8 5.52 -6.49 3.82
CA GLN A 8 5.37 -7.82 3.26
C GLN A 8 3.94 -7.96 2.72
N THR A 9 3.80 -8.03 1.39
CA THR A 9 2.54 -8.35 0.76
C THR A 9 2.41 -9.86 0.55
N PRO A 10 1.20 -10.43 0.71
CA PRO A 10 0.95 -11.83 0.46
C PRO A 10 1.24 -12.30 -0.97
N THR A 11 0.94 -11.49 -2.00
CA THR A 11 1.08 -11.94 -3.40
C THR A 11 2.20 -11.28 -4.19
N LYS A 12 2.65 -10.08 -3.78
CA LYS A 12 3.69 -9.30 -4.49
C LYS A 12 5.04 -9.31 -3.78
N GLY A 13 5.16 -10.03 -2.66
CA GLY A 13 6.39 -10.13 -1.89
C GLY A 13 6.68 -8.87 -1.06
N LEU A 14 7.97 -8.63 -0.80
CA LEU A 14 8.42 -7.50 0.02
C LEU A 14 8.47 -6.20 -0.79
N LEU A 15 7.68 -5.22 -0.37
CA LEU A 15 7.66 -3.87 -0.96
C LEU A 15 8.42 -2.88 -0.10
N ASN A 16 9.12 -1.94 -0.73
CA ASN A 16 9.73 -0.80 -0.04
C ASN A 16 8.89 0.47 -0.27
N LEU A 17 8.04 0.79 0.69
CA LEU A 17 7.14 1.94 0.66
C LEU A 17 7.86 3.28 0.89
N ALA A 18 9.16 3.28 1.20
CA ALA A 18 9.94 4.50 1.37
C ALA A 18 10.01 5.37 0.10
N TYR A 19 9.81 4.75 -1.07
CA TYR A 19 9.76 5.41 -2.36
C TYR A 19 8.34 5.70 -2.85
N ALA A 20 7.32 5.39 -2.05
CA ALA A 20 5.95 5.74 -2.38
C ALA A 20 5.79 7.27 -2.25
N ARG A 21 5.44 7.92 -3.37
CA ARG A 21 5.13 9.36 -3.38
C ARG A 21 3.73 9.61 -2.86
N GLN A 22 2.79 8.75 -3.25
CA GLN A 22 1.40 8.84 -2.83
C GLN A 22 0.79 7.45 -2.70
N ILE A 23 0.07 7.23 -1.62
CA ILE A 23 -0.69 6.02 -1.36
C ILE A 23 -2.14 6.43 -1.15
N ARG A 24 -3.08 5.77 -1.83
CA ARG A 24 -4.52 6.02 -1.70
C ARG A 24 -5.26 4.71 -1.54
N PHE A 25 -6.20 4.67 -0.61
CA PHE A 25 -7.08 3.52 -0.41
C PHE A 25 -8.49 3.85 -0.88
N ARG A 26 -9.13 2.90 -1.55
CA ARG A 26 -10.55 2.96 -1.93
C ARG A 26 -11.16 1.57 -1.89
N ASN A 27 -12.41 1.48 -1.47
CA ASN A 27 -13.21 0.30 -1.75
C ASN A 27 -13.77 0.41 -3.18
N LEU A 28 -13.54 -0.61 -3.99
CA LEU A 28 -14.04 -0.70 -5.36
C LEU A 28 -14.90 -1.94 -5.51
N HIS A 29 -15.96 -1.84 -6.29
CA HIS A 29 -16.81 -2.98 -6.60
C HIS A 29 -16.23 -3.73 -7.81
N ILE A 30 -15.57 -4.86 -7.56
CA ILE A 30 -14.88 -5.68 -8.56
C ILE A 30 -15.42 -7.10 -8.46
N ASN A 31 -15.82 -7.71 -9.58
CA ASN A 31 -16.36 -9.06 -9.65
C ASN A 31 -17.49 -9.34 -8.63
N MET A 32 -18.47 -8.42 -8.55
CA MET A 32 -19.63 -8.50 -7.64
C MET A 32 -19.29 -8.47 -6.14
N ALA A 33 -18.08 -8.03 -5.77
CA ALA A 33 -17.67 -7.87 -4.38
C ALA A 33 -16.99 -6.52 -4.15
N TRP A 34 -17.18 -5.94 -2.97
CA TRP A 34 -16.41 -4.80 -2.53
C TRP A 34 -14.99 -5.24 -2.13
N GLN A 35 -14.00 -4.68 -2.80
CA GLN A 35 -12.59 -5.00 -2.58
C GLN A 35 -11.83 -3.75 -2.17
N LEU A 36 -11.10 -3.86 -1.06
CA LEU A 36 -10.14 -2.84 -0.67
C LEU A 36 -9.04 -2.79 -1.72
N THR A 37 -8.81 -1.61 -2.28
CA THR A 37 -7.81 -1.36 -3.31
C THR A 37 -6.87 -0.27 -2.82
N CYS A 38 -5.57 -0.50 -2.99
CA CYS A 38 -4.51 0.45 -2.72
C CYS A 38 -3.87 0.86 -4.04
N PHE A 39 -3.82 2.16 -4.28
CA PHE A 39 -3.13 2.77 -5.42
C PHE A 39 -1.87 3.45 -4.91
N ILE A 40 -0.73 3.00 -5.41
CA ILE A 40 0.56 3.61 -5.14
C ILE A 40 1.04 4.33 -6.39
N THR A 41 1.45 5.58 -6.22
CA THR A 41 2.28 6.30 -7.19
C THR A 41 3.68 6.38 -6.60
N TRP A 42 4.65 5.79 -7.28
CA TRP A 42 6.05 5.74 -6.87
C TRP A 42 6.76 7.07 -7.18
N SER A 43 7.94 7.28 -6.60
CA SER A 43 8.74 8.49 -6.78
C SER A 43 9.18 8.70 -8.24
N ASN A 44 9.36 7.62 -9.00
CA ASN A 44 9.65 7.64 -10.44
C ASN A 44 8.42 7.92 -11.32
N GLY A 45 7.23 8.07 -10.72
CA GLY A 45 5.97 8.33 -11.43
C GLY A 45 5.23 7.07 -11.88
N GLU A 46 5.80 5.87 -11.69
CA GLU A 46 5.10 4.62 -11.95
C GLU A 46 3.90 4.47 -11.01
N LYS A 47 2.86 3.80 -11.51
CA LYS A 47 1.62 3.58 -10.77
C LYS A 47 1.39 2.08 -10.64
N GLU A 48 1.11 1.64 -9.42
CA GLU A 48 0.82 0.25 -9.13
C GLU A 48 -0.45 0.12 -8.30
N THR A 49 -1.19 -0.95 -8.53
CA THR A 49 -2.46 -1.23 -7.86
C THR A 49 -2.38 -2.56 -7.13
N PHE A 50 -2.77 -2.54 -5.87
CA PHE A 50 -2.85 -3.70 -4.99
C PHE A 50 -4.29 -3.89 -4.54
N ILE A 51 -4.73 -5.14 -4.43
CA ILE A 51 -6.12 -5.49 -4.12
C ILE A 51 -6.20 -6.44 -2.93
N ASN A 52 -7.34 -6.40 -2.23
CA ASN A 52 -7.67 -7.29 -1.12
C ASN A 52 -6.55 -7.40 -0.08
N LYS A 53 -5.98 -8.60 0.08
CA LYS A 53 -5.02 -8.91 1.14
C LYS A 53 -3.73 -8.08 1.03
N ASP A 54 -3.30 -7.75 -0.18
CA ASP A 54 -2.13 -6.90 -0.37
C ASP A 54 -2.43 -5.45 0.04
N ALA A 55 -3.59 -4.92 -0.37
CA ALA A 55 -4.03 -3.59 0.03
C ALA A 55 -4.21 -3.49 1.56
N GLN A 56 -4.71 -4.55 2.19
CA GLN A 56 -4.87 -4.63 3.64
C GLN A 56 -3.51 -4.64 4.36
N ALA A 57 -2.53 -5.41 3.88
CA ALA A 57 -1.19 -5.45 4.45
C ALA A 57 -0.50 -4.08 4.36
N ILE A 58 -0.66 -3.38 3.24
CA ILE A 58 -0.14 -2.02 3.06
C ILE A 58 -0.83 -1.06 4.04
N ASN A 59 -2.17 -1.10 4.18
CA ASN A 59 -2.89 -0.24 5.12
C ASN A 59 -2.40 -0.44 6.56
N GLN A 60 -2.31 -1.69 7.01
CA GLN A 60 -1.82 -2.02 8.36
C GLN A 60 -0.38 -1.55 8.60
N THR A 61 0.47 -1.58 7.57
CA THR A 61 1.84 -1.08 7.66
C THR A 61 1.86 0.43 7.82
N ILE A 62 1.03 1.15 7.06
CA ILE A 62 0.89 2.61 7.12
C ILE A 62 0.29 3.08 8.46
N GLU A 63 -0.70 2.36 9.00
CA GLU A 63 -1.29 2.67 10.30
C GLU A 63 -0.24 2.57 11.42
N LYS A 64 0.57 1.51 11.43
CA LYS A 64 1.65 1.33 12.42
C LYS A 64 2.65 2.48 12.39
N ILE A 65 3.14 2.87 11.22
CA ILE A 65 4.11 3.98 11.12
C ILE A 65 3.51 5.34 11.47
N THR A 66 2.19 5.51 11.32
CA THR A 66 1.50 6.76 11.66
C THR A 66 1.22 6.85 13.15
N GLN A 67 0.91 5.72 13.80
CA GLN A 67 0.70 5.64 15.25
C GLN A 67 2.01 5.70 16.06
N THR A 68 3.15 5.28 15.48
CA THR A 68 4.46 5.33 16.16
C THR A 68 5.12 6.73 16.11
N LYS A 69 4.39 7.74 15.62
CA LYS A 69 4.85 9.15 15.52
C LYS A 69 4.24 10.08 16.56
N ASP A 70 3.42 9.55 17.47
CA ASP A 70 2.95 10.21 18.68
C ASP A 70 3.88 9.86 19.86
#